data_AF-A0A4Q6AJX9-F1
#
_entry.id   AF-A0A4Q6AJX9-F1
#
_cell.length_a   1.000
_cell.length_b   1.000
_cell.length_c   1.000
_cell.angle_alpha   90.00
_cell.angle_beta   90.00
_cell.angle_gamma   90.00
#
_symmetry.space_group_name_H-M   'P 1'
#
loop_
_entity.id
_entity.type
_entity.pdbx_description
1 polymer ?
#
loop_
_entity_poly.entity_id
_entity_poly.type
_entity_poly.pdbx_seq_one_letter_code
_entity_poly.pdbx_strand_id
1 'polypeptide(L)'
;MRYLILIVLPLLLLSCHGNKNSLLVPLITFNLQPGALVTGDSVKLLYCSNAQKSSDTIRFLIQFVAIKLSTGDTVNILSTHNDGIARDDGGKTFYFTPMDKLSLDQIIGSDSAFLEVTRDGATLKNLRAGQKTIKVIQDPRDTRLSINRNATVFGEVTPGARYQVFSIEE
;
A
#
# COMPACT_ATOMS: atom_id res chain seq x y z
N MET A 1 27.17 46.20 -12.82
CA MET A 1 26.36 45.21 -12.08
C MET A 1 25.20 44.61 -12.91
N ARG A 2 25.29 44.51 -14.25
CA ARG A 2 24.23 43.90 -15.08
C ARG A 2 24.36 42.38 -15.23
N TYR A 3 25.57 41.86 -15.12
CA TYR A 3 25.87 40.42 -15.27
C TYR A 3 25.64 39.59 -14.01
N LEU A 4 25.45 40.23 -12.84
CA LEU A 4 25.27 39.53 -11.57
C LEU A 4 23.89 38.83 -11.52
N ILE A 5 22.86 39.45 -12.10
CA ILE A 5 21.51 38.85 -12.21
C ILE A 5 21.51 37.62 -13.13
N LEU A 6 22.32 37.62 -14.20
CA LEU A 6 22.42 36.51 -15.15
C LEU A 6 23.08 35.25 -14.57
N ILE A 7 23.89 35.39 -13.52
CA ILE A 7 24.55 34.26 -12.83
C ILE A 7 23.69 33.74 -11.67
N VAL A 8 23.02 34.62 -10.92
CA VAL A 8 22.21 34.22 -9.76
C VAL A 8 20.93 33.49 -10.18
N LEU A 9 20.33 33.84 -11.32
CA LEU A 9 19.09 33.24 -11.81
C LEU A 9 19.19 31.72 -12.13
N PRO A 10 20.20 31.21 -12.85
CA PRO A 10 20.35 29.77 -13.07
C PRO A 10 20.70 28.99 -11.78
N LEU A 11 21.40 29.62 -10.83
CA LEU A 11 21.70 29.03 -9.52
C LEU A 11 20.44 28.84 -8.65
N LEU A 12 19.48 29.77 -8.73
CA LEU A 12 18.17 29.61 -8.07
C LEU A 12 17.30 28.53 -8.73
N LEU A 13 17.41 28.35 -10.05
CA LEU A 13 16.66 27.30 -10.78
C LEU A 13 17.20 25.89 -10.53
N LEU A 14 18.49 25.75 -10.20
CA LEU A 14 19.10 24.45 -9.86
C LEU A 14 18.79 24.00 -8.41
N SER A 15 18.28 24.89 -7.56
CA SER A 15 17.98 24.58 -6.15
C SER A 15 16.61 23.91 -5.93
N CYS A 16 15.81 23.72 -6.98
CA CYS A 16 14.59 22.91 -6.93
C CYS A 16 14.90 21.42 -7.11
N HIS A 17 15.81 20.86 -6.32
CA HIS A 17 15.94 19.41 -6.20
C HIS A 17 14.82 18.92 -5.27
N GLY A 18 13.64 18.70 -5.87
CA GLY A 18 12.44 18.24 -5.16
C GLY A 18 12.75 16.97 -4.37
N ASN A 19 12.66 17.08 -3.06
CA ASN A 19 12.88 15.98 -2.14
C ASN A 19 11.83 14.90 -2.44
N LYS A 20 12.22 13.81 -3.13
CA LYS A 20 11.32 12.70 -3.52
C LYS A 20 11.06 11.75 -2.34
N ASN A 21 10.95 12.30 -1.14
CA ASN A 21 10.75 11.49 0.04
C ASN A 21 9.30 11.03 0.08
N SER A 22 9.11 9.72 0.09
CA SER A 22 7.80 9.11 0.28
C SER A 22 7.11 9.71 1.50
N LEU A 23 5.83 10.05 1.37
CA LEU A 23 5.03 10.57 2.46
C LEU A 23 4.58 9.39 3.33
N LEU A 24 4.77 9.49 4.64
CA LEU A 24 4.26 8.48 5.58
C LEU A 24 2.98 9.01 6.22
N VAL A 25 1.85 8.38 5.89
CA VAL A 25 0.53 8.82 6.35
C VAL A 25 -0.04 7.88 7.40
N PRO A 26 -0.67 8.39 8.48
CA PRO A 26 -1.26 7.55 9.51
C PRO A 26 -2.38 6.65 8.96
N LEU A 27 -2.42 5.38 9.36
CA LEU A 27 -3.45 4.42 8.95
C LEU A 27 -4.90 4.90 9.22
N ILE A 28 -5.11 5.72 10.24
CA ILE A 28 -6.44 6.26 10.60
C ILE A 28 -7.07 7.14 9.52
N THR A 29 -6.30 7.60 8.52
CA THR A 29 -6.86 8.38 7.40
C THR A 29 -7.63 7.53 6.40
N PHE A 30 -7.52 6.19 6.46
CA PHE A 30 -8.13 5.28 5.51
C PHE A 30 -9.53 4.83 5.97
N ASN A 31 -10.44 4.66 5.01
CA ASN A 31 -11.79 4.16 5.25
C ASN A 31 -11.79 2.64 5.32
N LEU A 32 -11.50 2.10 6.51
CA LEU A 32 -11.40 0.66 6.74
C LEU A 32 -12.78 0.01 6.66
N GLN A 33 -12.93 -0.90 5.70
CA GLN A 33 -14.18 -1.64 5.47
C GLN A 33 -13.83 -3.12 5.28
N PRO A 34 -13.66 -3.87 6.38
CA PRO A 34 -13.47 -5.31 6.33
C PRO A 34 -14.59 -5.95 5.49
N GLY A 35 -14.24 -6.83 4.56
CA GLY A 35 -15.20 -7.51 3.68
C GLY A 35 -15.50 -6.82 2.34
N ALA A 36 -14.92 -5.65 2.04
CA ALA A 36 -15.04 -5.05 0.71
C ALA A 36 -14.39 -5.92 -0.40
N LEU A 37 -13.37 -6.69 -0.02
CA LEU A 37 -12.82 -7.79 -0.80
C LEU A 37 -12.81 -9.08 0.03
N VAL A 38 -13.01 -10.20 -0.66
CA VAL A 38 -12.94 -11.56 -0.10
C VAL A 38 -11.89 -12.38 -0.85
N THR A 39 -11.47 -13.50 -0.25
CA THR A 39 -10.49 -14.41 -0.86
C THR A 39 -10.88 -14.79 -2.28
N GLY A 40 -9.92 -14.65 -3.21
CA GLY A 40 -10.12 -15.00 -4.61
C GLY A 40 -10.81 -13.92 -5.43
N ASP A 41 -11.21 -12.78 -4.84
CA ASP A 41 -11.68 -11.64 -5.62
C ASP A 41 -10.61 -11.23 -6.63
N SER A 42 -11.04 -11.13 -7.90
CA SER A 42 -10.17 -10.72 -8.99
C SER A 42 -10.13 -9.19 -9.07
N VAL A 43 -8.93 -8.64 -9.13
CA VAL A 43 -8.71 -7.19 -9.16
C VAL A 43 -7.73 -6.80 -10.26
N LYS A 44 -7.86 -5.56 -10.75
CA LYS A 44 -6.83 -4.90 -11.58
C LYS A 44 -6.22 -3.75 -10.81
N LEU A 45 -4.89 -3.73 -10.72
CA LEU A 45 -4.17 -2.68 -10.02
C LEU A 45 -4.13 -1.41 -10.88
N LEU A 46 -4.54 -0.30 -10.30
CA LEU A 46 -4.40 1.03 -10.88
C LEU A 46 -3.10 1.69 -10.41
N TYR A 47 -2.68 1.37 -9.19
CA TYR A 47 -1.56 2.02 -8.53
C TYR A 47 -0.95 1.13 -7.45
N CYS A 48 0.36 1.27 -7.26
CA CYS A 48 1.13 0.72 -6.15
C CYS A 48 2.03 1.83 -5.61
N SER A 49 1.98 2.08 -4.30
CA SER A 49 2.90 2.98 -3.63
C SER A 49 4.28 2.32 -3.59
N ASN A 50 5.20 2.75 -4.46
CA ASN A 50 6.54 2.18 -4.46
C ASN A 50 7.31 2.67 -3.24
N ALA A 51 7.71 1.76 -2.37
CA ALA A 51 8.69 2.05 -1.34
C ALA A 51 10.08 1.99 -1.96
N GLN A 52 10.76 3.14 -2.04
CA GLN A 52 12.23 3.08 -2.06
C GLN A 52 12.65 2.28 -0.82
N LYS A 53 13.53 1.29 -1.02
CA LYS A 53 14.06 0.39 0.02
C LYS A 53 14.53 1.25 1.20
N SER A 54 13.68 1.44 2.21
CA SER A 54 14.00 2.33 3.33
C SER A 54 14.90 1.57 4.27
N SER A 55 15.85 2.26 4.92
CA SER A 55 16.61 1.70 6.04
C SER A 55 15.70 0.96 7.01
N ASP A 56 16.15 -0.21 7.49
CA ASP A 56 15.41 -1.27 8.21
C ASP A 56 14.64 -0.87 9.50
N THR A 57 14.51 0.43 9.81
CA THR A 57 14.02 0.94 11.09
C THR A 57 12.55 1.39 11.06
N ILE A 58 11.96 1.66 9.89
CA ILE A 58 10.57 2.14 9.79
C ILE A 58 9.69 1.05 9.17
N ARG A 59 8.73 0.54 9.96
CA ARG A 59 7.67 -0.35 9.49
C ARG A 59 6.55 0.47 8.85
N PHE A 60 6.16 0.13 7.63
CA PHE A 60 5.06 0.78 6.92
C PHE A 60 4.29 -0.23 6.07
N LEU A 61 3.04 0.11 5.74
CA LEU A 61 2.23 -0.62 4.78
C LEU A 61 2.38 -0.03 3.38
N ILE A 62 2.30 -0.89 2.39
CA ILE A 62 2.24 -0.56 0.97
C ILE A 62 0.77 -0.42 0.59
N GLN A 63 0.41 0.68 -0.05
CA GLN A 63 -0.91 0.90 -0.61
C GLN A 63 -0.96 0.45 -2.07
N PHE A 64 -1.89 -0.43 -2.37
CA PHE A 64 -2.39 -0.66 -3.71
C PHE A 64 -3.76 0.00 -3.86
N VAL A 65 -4.03 0.55 -5.05
CA VAL A 65 -5.38 0.96 -5.47
C VAL A 65 -5.77 0.04 -6.60
N ALA A 66 -6.93 -0.59 -6.49
CA ALA A 66 -7.37 -1.61 -7.42
C ALA A 66 -8.85 -1.45 -7.76
N ILE A 67 -9.25 -1.97 -8.93
CA ILE A 67 -10.65 -2.15 -9.33
C ILE A 67 -11.03 -3.60 -9.10
N LYS A 68 -12.09 -3.85 -8.32
CA LYS A 68 -12.72 -5.16 -8.18
C LYS A 68 -13.44 -5.49 -9.49
N LEU A 69 -13.04 -6.58 -10.15
CA LEU A 69 -13.54 -6.89 -11.49
C LEU A 69 -15.01 -7.31 -11.51
N SER A 70 -15.53 -7.87 -10.43
CA SER A 70 -16.93 -8.32 -10.36
C SER A 70 -17.94 -7.17 -10.22
N THR A 71 -17.56 -6.06 -9.58
CA THR A 71 -18.47 -4.93 -9.32
C THR A 71 -18.05 -3.62 -9.98
N GLY A 72 -16.78 -3.47 -10.37
CA GLY A 72 -16.21 -2.22 -10.85
C GLY A 72 -15.82 -1.25 -9.74
N ASP A 73 -15.99 -1.63 -8.47
CA ASP A 73 -15.65 -0.77 -7.34
C ASP A 73 -14.14 -0.55 -7.24
N THR A 74 -13.74 0.67 -6.90
CA THR A 74 -12.35 0.96 -6.55
C THR A 74 -12.13 0.71 -5.07
N VAL A 75 -11.05 0.00 -4.73
CA VAL A 75 -10.73 -0.43 -3.36
C VAL A 75 -9.24 -0.15 -3.10
N ASN A 76 -8.93 0.30 -1.88
CA ASN A 76 -7.56 0.33 -1.39
C ASN A 76 -7.20 -1.01 -0.73
N ILE A 77 -6.02 -1.52 -1.01
CA ILE A 77 -5.48 -2.73 -0.39
C ILE A 77 -4.18 -2.33 0.30
N LEU A 78 -4.12 -2.52 1.60
CA LEU A 78 -2.93 -2.27 2.40
C LEU A 78 -2.22 -3.59 2.67
N SER A 79 -0.97 -3.70 2.22
CA SER A 79 -0.17 -4.91 2.35
C SER A 79 1.13 -4.65 3.09
N THR A 80 1.68 -5.70 3.71
CA THR A 80 3.02 -5.69 4.32
C THR A 80 4.10 -6.04 3.30
N HIS A 81 3.72 -6.59 2.14
CA HIS A 81 4.64 -7.07 1.12
C HIS A 81 4.26 -6.53 -0.26
N ASN A 82 5.26 -6.47 -1.13
CA ASN A 82 5.07 -6.27 -2.56
C ASN A 82 5.71 -7.48 -3.24
N ASP A 83 4.89 -8.41 -3.70
CA ASP A 83 5.29 -9.68 -4.32
C ASP A 83 5.85 -9.52 -5.73
N GLY A 84 6.77 -8.57 -5.90
CA GLY A 84 7.41 -8.28 -7.18
C GLY A 84 6.48 -7.63 -8.20
N ILE A 85 5.42 -6.94 -7.75
CA ILE A 85 4.51 -6.22 -8.64
C ILE A 85 5.29 -5.07 -9.28
N ALA A 86 5.45 -5.17 -10.59
CA ALA A 86 6.16 -4.21 -11.41
C ALA A 86 5.20 -3.20 -12.03
N ARG A 87 5.74 -2.05 -12.44
CA ARG A 87 4.96 -1.00 -13.11
C ARG A 87 4.29 -1.51 -14.40
N ASP A 88 4.93 -2.47 -15.06
CA ASP A 88 4.50 -3.03 -16.34
C ASP A 88 3.37 -4.06 -16.19
N ASP A 89 2.95 -4.35 -14.94
CA ASP A 89 1.84 -5.26 -14.65
C ASP A 89 0.46 -4.61 -14.78
N GLY A 90 0.37 -3.34 -15.24
CA GLY A 90 -0.84 -2.51 -15.29
C GLY A 90 -2.04 -3.02 -16.12
N GLY A 91 -1.96 -4.22 -16.69
CA GLY A 91 -3.08 -4.90 -17.36
C GLY A 91 -3.40 -6.30 -16.81
N LYS A 92 -2.60 -6.80 -15.85
CA LYS A 92 -2.74 -8.15 -15.29
C LYS A 92 -3.90 -8.23 -14.30
N THR A 93 -4.50 -9.41 -14.24
CA THR A 93 -5.46 -9.74 -13.19
C THR A 93 -4.70 -10.32 -12.00
N PHE A 94 -5.04 -9.80 -10.83
CA PHE A 94 -4.52 -10.25 -9.54
C PHE A 94 -5.64 -10.85 -8.71
N TYR A 95 -5.28 -11.66 -7.73
CA TYR A 95 -6.23 -12.27 -6.80
C TYR A 95 -5.93 -11.78 -5.39
N PHE A 96 -6.99 -11.39 -4.70
CA PHE A 96 -6.89 -10.90 -3.33
C PHE A 96 -6.92 -12.05 -2.31
N THR A 97 -6.01 -12.00 -1.33
CA THR A 97 -6.06 -12.84 -0.13
C THR A 97 -6.09 -11.94 1.12
N PRO A 98 -7.16 -12.02 1.94
CA PRO A 98 -7.24 -11.33 3.22
C PRO A 98 -6.06 -11.66 4.15
N MET A 99 -5.57 -10.66 4.90
CA MET A 99 -4.43 -10.81 5.80
C MET A 99 -4.61 -11.87 6.90
N ASP A 100 -5.82 -12.08 7.38
CA ASP A 100 -6.18 -13.10 8.39
C ASP A 100 -6.09 -14.54 7.85
N LYS A 101 -6.00 -14.71 6.53
CA LYS A 101 -5.88 -16.01 5.86
C LYS A 101 -4.48 -16.32 5.33
N LEU A 102 -3.53 -15.40 5.51
CA LEU A 102 -2.13 -15.62 5.13
C LEU A 102 -1.43 -16.49 6.19
N SER A 103 -0.56 -17.39 5.75
CA SER A 103 0.23 -18.22 6.67
C SER A 103 1.24 -17.37 7.43
N LEU A 104 1.66 -17.80 8.63
CA LEU A 104 2.71 -17.08 9.37
C LEU A 104 3.96 -16.89 8.51
N ASP A 105 4.36 -17.88 7.72
CA ASP A 105 5.54 -17.83 6.86
C ASP A 105 5.44 -16.78 5.74
N GLN A 106 4.24 -16.51 5.23
CA GLN A 106 3.98 -15.41 4.30
C GLN A 106 4.07 -14.03 4.98
N ILE A 107 3.99 -14.01 6.30
CA ILE A 107 3.96 -12.81 7.14
C ILE A 107 5.34 -12.56 7.81
N ILE A 108 6.27 -13.55 7.79
CA ILE A 108 7.56 -13.48 8.48
C ILE A 108 8.47 -12.40 7.86
N GLY A 109 8.78 -11.41 8.70
CA GLY A 109 9.41 -10.14 8.38
C GLY A 109 8.86 -9.00 9.25
N SER A 110 7.69 -9.23 9.86
CA SER A 110 6.98 -8.25 10.68
C SER A 110 6.98 -8.57 12.20
N ASP A 111 7.02 -7.54 13.04
CA ASP A 111 6.84 -7.59 14.50
C ASP A 111 5.44 -8.05 14.82
N SER A 112 5.28 -8.98 15.76
CA SER A 112 3.98 -9.59 16.12
C SER A 112 2.93 -8.54 16.49
N ALA A 113 3.33 -7.44 17.13
CA ALA A 113 2.42 -6.34 17.47
C ALA A 113 1.90 -5.58 16.24
N PHE A 114 2.71 -5.48 15.18
CA PHE A 114 2.29 -4.88 13.91
C PHE A 114 1.27 -5.78 13.19
N LEU A 115 1.44 -7.09 13.31
CA LEU A 115 0.60 -8.09 12.67
C LEU A 115 -0.78 -8.22 13.31
N GLU A 116 -0.84 -8.23 14.63
CA GLU A 116 -2.11 -8.26 15.37
C GLU A 116 -3.02 -7.09 14.97
N VAL A 117 -2.45 -5.89 14.84
CA VAL A 117 -3.17 -4.69 14.45
C VAL A 117 -3.68 -4.75 13.01
N THR A 118 -2.93 -5.37 12.10
CA THR A 118 -3.35 -5.52 10.68
C THR A 118 -4.38 -6.63 10.46
N ARG A 119 -4.40 -7.66 11.30
CA ARG A 119 -5.35 -8.78 11.16
C ARG A 119 -6.76 -8.39 11.58
N ASP A 120 -6.89 -7.68 12.69
CA ASP A 120 -8.18 -7.33 13.26
C ASP A 120 -8.50 -5.86 13.03
N GLY A 121 -8.71 -5.44 11.77
CA GLY A 121 -8.92 -4.04 11.39
C GLY A 121 -9.98 -3.25 12.21
N ALA A 122 -10.78 -3.92 13.05
CA ALA A 122 -11.68 -3.34 14.05
C ALA A 122 -10.97 -2.85 15.35
N THR A 123 -9.84 -3.43 15.74
CA THR A 123 -9.10 -3.14 16.99
C THR A 123 -8.32 -1.82 16.96
N LEU A 124 -8.25 -1.16 15.80
CA LEU A 124 -7.61 0.14 15.61
C LEU A 124 -8.24 1.29 16.41
N LYS A 125 -9.50 1.16 16.86
CA LYS A 125 -10.13 2.14 17.76
C LYS A 125 -9.48 2.21 19.15
N ASN A 126 -8.73 1.18 19.54
CA ASN A 126 -8.11 1.06 20.86
C ASN A 126 -6.61 1.45 20.89
N LEU A 127 -6.05 1.90 19.76
CA LEU A 127 -4.68 2.41 19.70
C LEU A 127 -4.54 3.77 20.41
N ARG A 128 -4.53 3.78 21.74
CA ARG A 128 -4.16 4.96 22.51
C ARG A 128 -2.64 5.04 22.71
N ALA A 129 -2.11 6.19 22.30
CA ALA A 129 -0.97 6.93 22.88
C ALA A 129 0.26 6.11 23.37
N GLY A 130 0.81 5.23 22.55
CA GLY A 130 2.09 4.59 22.88
C GLY A 130 2.66 3.64 21.83
N GLN A 131 1.81 3.02 21.00
CA GLN A 131 2.26 2.22 19.87
C GLN A 131 2.52 3.12 18.67
N LYS A 132 3.75 3.05 18.15
CA LYS A 132 4.21 3.74 16.93
C LYS A 132 3.11 3.63 15.86
N THR A 133 2.48 4.76 15.54
CA THR A 133 1.37 4.83 14.59
C THR A 133 1.76 4.08 13.31
N ILE A 134 1.05 3.00 12.97
CA ILE A 134 1.24 2.32 11.69
C ILE A 134 1.08 3.37 10.60
N LYS A 135 2.10 3.48 9.75
CA LYS A 135 2.10 4.41 8.63
C LYS A 135 1.96 3.66 7.33
N VAL A 136 1.24 4.25 6.40
CA VAL A 136 1.14 3.79 5.01
C VAL A 136 2.08 4.67 4.20
N ILE A 137 2.86 4.06 3.32
CA ILE A 137 3.72 4.79 2.40
C ILE A 137 2.91 5.33 1.22
N GLN A 138 3.14 6.57 0.87
CA GLN A 138 2.41 7.28 -0.17
C GLN A 138 3.39 7.98 -1.11
N ASP A 139 3.12 7.93 -2.42
CA ASP A 139 3.86 8.73 -3.39
C ASP A 139 3.37 10.19 -3.30
N PRO A 140 4.24 11.15 -2.93
CA PRO A 140 3.84 12.55 -2.81
C PRO A 140 3.41 13.17 -4.15
N ARG A 141 3.72 12.52 -5.28
CA ARG A 141 3.32 12.98 -6.62
C ARG A 141 1.88 12.63 -6.96
N ASP A 142 1.29 11.65 -6.29
CA ASP A 142 -0.07 11.19 -6.55
C ASP A 142 -0.88 11.00 -5.26
N THR A 143 -1.06 12.12 -4.56
CA THR A 143 -1.78 12.14 -3.28
C THR A 143 -3.29 11.89 -3.42
N ARG A 144 -3.83 12.07 -4.63
CA ARG A 144 -5.27 11.91 -4.93
C ARG A 144 -5.69 10.45 -4.92
N LEU A 145 -4.84 9.57 -5.46
CA LEU A 145 -5.10 8.13 -5.45
C LEU A 145 -4.97 7.53 -4.05
N SER A 146 -4.32 8.23 -3.13
CA SER A 146 -3.93 7.69 -1.83
C SER A 146 -4.76 8.25 -0.67
N ILE A 147 -5.26 9.49 -0.77
CA ILE A 147 -6.26 10.07 0.15
C ILE A 147 -7.63 10.04 -0.54
N ASN A 148 -8.09 8.83 -0.83
CA ASN A 148 -9.43 8.59 -1.37
C ASN A 148 -10.34 8.06 -0.25
N ARG A 149 -11.67 8.18 -0.41
CA ARG A 149 -12.65 7.63 0.55
C ARG A 149 -13.07 6.19 0.21
N ASN A 150 -12.32 5.53 -0.68
CA ASN A 150 -12.65 4.17 -1.12
C ASN A 150 -12.54 3.19 0.05
N ALA A 151 -13.30 2.11 -0.04
CA ALA A 151 -13.19 0.99 0.90
C ALA A 151 -11.73 0.52 0.99
N THR A 152 -11.25 0.27 2.20
CA THR A 152 -9.87 -0.14 2.46
C THR A 152 -9.83 -1.46 3.20
N VAL A 153 -9.04 -2.41 2.70
CA VAL A 153 -8.85 -3.74 3.29
C VAL A 153 -7.36 -4.04 3.52
N PHE A 154 -7.06 -4.98 4.42
CA PHE A 154 -5.73 -5.53 4.60
C PHE A 154 -5.60 -6.87 3.89
N GLY A 155 -4.50 -7.07 3.15
CA GLY A 155 -4.22 -8.35 2.52
C GLY A 155 -3.17 -8.25 1.43
N GLU A 156 -3.05 -9.31 0.66
CA GLU A 156 -2.09 -9.46 -0.43
C GLU A 156 -2.79 -9.60 -1.77
N VAL A 157 -2.08 -9.17 -2.81
CA VAL A 157 -2.48 -9.29 -4.21
C VAL A 157 -1.43 -10.09 -4.95
N THR A 158 -1.80 -11.25 -5.46
CA THR A 158 -0.87 -12.14 -6.17
C THR A 158 -1.21 -12.18 -7.65
N PRO A 159 -0.20 -12.19 -8.55
CA PRO A 159 -0.44 -12.38 -9.98
C PRO A 159 -1.15 -13.70 -10.24
N GLY A 160 -2.05 -13.74 -11.22
CA GLY A 160 -2.71 -14.96 -11.67
C GLY A 160 -1.77 -15.98 -12.32
N ALA A 161 -0.93 -16.65 -11.52
CA ALA A 161 -0.21 -17.85 -11.92
C ALA A 161 -0.50 -18.97 -10.90
N ARG A 162 -1.46 -19.85 -11.27
CA ARG A 162 -1.82 -21.11 -10.59
C ARG A 162 -2.26 -20.98 -9.12
N TYR A 163 -3.47 -20.46 -8.88
CA TYR A 163 -4.32 -21.15 -7.91
C TYR A 163 -4.69 -22.50 -8.56
N GLN A 164 -3.84 -23.52 -8.39
CA GLN A 164 -4.37 -24.87 -8.37
C GLN A 164 -5.26 -24.91 -7.14
N VAL A 165 -6.56 -24.80 -7.37
CA VAL A 165 -7.58 -25.09 -6.38
C VAL A 165 -7.34 -26.54 -5.98
N PHE A 166 -6.62 -26.76 -4.89
CA PHE A 166 -6.67 -28.05 -4.20
C PHE A 166 -8.07 -28.11 -3.61
N SER A 167 -9.00 -28.65 -4.38
CA SER A 167 -10.27 -29.15 -3.83
C SER A 167 -9.88 -30.28 -2.90
N ILE A 168 -9.90 -30.03 -1.60
CA ILE A 168 -9.97 -31.10 -0.63
C ILE A 168 -11.44 -31.51 -0.66
N GLU A 169 -11.74 -32.57 -1.41
CA GLU A 169 -12.99 -33.30 -1.25
C GLU A 169 -12.95 -33.92 0.16
N GLU A 170 -13.91 -33.54 1.01
CA GLU A 170 -14.32 -34.33 2.18
C GLU A 170 -15.41 -35.32 1.77
#